data_AF-A0A8H6PIJ1-F1
#
_entry.id   AF-A0A8H6PIJ1-F1
#
_cell.length_a   1.000
_cell.length_b   1.000
_cell.length_c   1.000
_cell.angle_alpha   90.00
_cell.angle_beta   90.00
_cell.angle_gamma   90.00
#
_symmetry.space_group_name_H-M   'P 1'
#
loop_
_entity.id
_entity.type
_entity.pdbx_description
1 polymer ?
#
loop_
_entity_poly.entity_id
_entity_poly.type
_entity_poly.pdbx_seq_one_letter_code
_entity_poly.pdbx_strand_id
1 'polypeptide(L)'
;MPSKITVAVAQARTHKTTQATLSALARIAHHARTRGVHLLLFPEAYLGGYPRTCSFGCAIGSRAPHGRDQFLAYFRSAVDLGDTPAGAGDDWVHRRLPVAEGRSERGDGTREELERVARETGVFLVVGVIERAGGRTERLIWAQGSPSTLKAVTTHLNGVRVTLAAAICWENYMPLLRQSLYAQNVNIYLAPTADARDTWLALMRTVGCESRAFVLSANQCVKYNELPDWVTCAPGAQQTQPQMQLQTQSRAPAHRKKHSITAEGPHEIVWPDGEKGTEVETEAPVAAPPAAVSAADGVPHGDDFVCRGGSCIVGVQGEVLAGPIWEVSADDAPDSAVTARGAGIDADGNAVGDGLLVAEIDLDDCERGRLDIDLAGSYSRNDAFKLTVDGLDLSPPPF
;
A
#
# COMPACT_ATOMS: atom_id res chain seq x y z
N MET A 1 9.06 -1.57 34.09
CA MET A 1 10.16 -1.14 33.19
C MET A 1 9.63 -0.01 32.31
N PRO A 2 10.43 0.75 31.55
CA PRO A 2 9.84 1.60 30.51
C PRO A 2 9.04 0.73 29.54
N SER A 3 7.78 1.08 29.32
CA SER A 3 6.84 0.50 28.35
C SER A 3 6.69 1.38 27.10
N LYS A 4 7.31 2.57 27.14
CA LYS A 4 7.13 3.64 26.16
C LYS A 4 8.18 3.64 25.07
N ILE A 5 7.74 3.83 23.84
CA ILE A 5 8.62 4.09 22.69
C ILE A 5 8.06 5.22 21.82
N THR A 6 8.97 5.99 21.22
CA THR A 6 8.63 6.94 20.15
C THR A 6 8.66 6.23 18.80
N VAL A 7 7.57 6.32 18.04
CA VAL A 7 7.39 5.70 16.73
C VAL A 7 7.07 6.77 15.67
N ALA A 8 7.33 6.47 14.41
CA ALA A 8 7.12 7.39 13.31
C ALA A 8 6.65 6.73 12.01
N VAL A 9 6.01 7.55 11.19
CA VAL A 9 5.58 7.24 9.82
C VAL A 9 6.09 8.33 8.89
N ALA A 10 6.82 7.95 7.86
CA ALA A 10 7.21 8.84 6.77
C ALA A 10 6.18 8.75 5.63
N GLN A 11 5.56 9.89 5.32
CA GLN A 11 4.85 10.07 4.05
C GLN A 11 5.87 10.52 3.01
N ALA A 12 6.31 9.64 2.13
CA ALA A 12 7.47 9.87 1.26
C ALA A 12 7.24 9.35 -0.18
N ARG A 13 8.12 9.69 -1.13
CA ARG A 13 8.05 9.26 -2.53
C ARG A 13 9.27 8.46 -2.98
N THR A 14 9.05 7.53 -3.90
CA THR A 14 10.14 6.89 -4.64
C THR A 14 10.76 7.89 -5.61
N HIS A 15 12.08 7.98 -5.66
CA HIS A 15 12.81 8.83 -6.60
C HIS A 15 13.16 8.07 -7.89
N LYS A 16 13.64 8.79 -8.91
CA LYS A 16 13.96 8.21 -10.24
C LYS A 16 14.96 7.04 -10.23
N THR A 17 15.74 6.88 -9.16
CA THR A 17 16.67 5.75 -8.98
C THR A 17 16.62 5.21 -7.55
N THR A 18 16.93 3.92 -7.38
CA THR A 18 17.04 3.27 -6.06
C THR A 18 18.03 3.99 -5.16
N GLN A 19 19.19 4.39 -5.68
CA GLN A 19 20.21 5.12 -4.91
C GLN A 19 19.73 6.50 -4.43
N ALA A 20 18.97 7.24 -5.25
CA ALA A 20 18.37 8.51 -4.83
C ALA A 20 17.34 8.29 -3.71
N THR A 21 16.52 7.23 -3.84
CA THR A 21 15.50 6.86 -2.84
C THR A 21 16.12 6.40 -1.52
N LEU A 22 17.24 5.65 -1.57
CA LEU A 22 18.04 5.27 -0.39
C LEU A 22 18.69 6.50 0.26
N SER A 23 19.21 7.43 -0.54
CA SER A 23 19.77 8.69 -0.03
C SER A 23 18.71 9.56 0.66
N ALA A 24 17.48 9.60 0.12
CA ALA A 24 16.35 10.27 0.76
C ALA A 24 15.91 9.58 2.05
N LEU A 25 15.81 8.25 2.04
CA LEU A 25 15.53 7.43 3.22
C LEU A 25 16.55 7.67 4.34
N ALA A 26 17.84 7.76 4.00
CA ALA A 26 18.89 8.08 4.97
C ALA A 26 18.67 9.46 5.62
N ARG A 27 18.36 10.51 4.83
CA ARG A 27 18.02 11.83 5.37
C ARG A 27 16.82 11.77 6.32
N ILE A 28 15.74 11.10 5.91
CA ILE A 28 14.51 10.97 6.71
C ILE A 28 14.78 10.20 8.00
N ALA A 29 15.58 9.13 7.95
CA ALA A 29 15.96 8.35 9.14
C ALA A 29 16.86 9.16 10.11
N HIS A 30 17.81 9.96 9.60
CA HIS A 30 18.57 10.88 10.43
C HIS A 30 17.69 11.96 11.05
N HIS A 31 16.73 12.52 10.30
CA HIS A 31 15.77 13.50 10.81
C HIS A 31 14.89 12.89 11.92
N ALA A 32 14.32 11.71 11.69
CA ALA A 32 13.58 10.94 12.69
C ALA A 32 14.41 10.67 13.96
N ARG A 33 15.70 10.37 13.81
CA ARG A 33 16.61 10.21 14.94
C ARG A 33 16.76 11.49 15.78
N THR A 34 16.77 12.69 15.17
CA THR A 34 16.78 13.95 15.94
C THR A 34 15.52 14.13 16.79
N ARG A 35 14.39 13.54 16.37
CA ARG A 35 13.09 13.55 17.05
C ARG A 35 12.92 12.36 18.03
N GLY A 36 13.98 11.61 18.33
CA GLY A 36 13.97 10.53 19.31
C GLY A 36 13.25 9.25 18.86
N VAL A 37 12.99 9.08 17.56
CA VAL A 37 12.26 7.92 17.00
C VAL A 37 13.06 6.62 17.16
N HIS A 38 12.36 5.52 17.48
CA HIS A 38 12.91 4.17 17.59
C HIS A 38 12.43 3.23 16.47
N LEU A 39 11.26 3.48 15.90
CA LEU A 39 10.63 2.73 14.80
C LEU A 39 10.17 3.71 13.73
N LEU A 40 10.57 3.48 12.47
CA LEU A 40 10.16 4.30 11.33
C LEU A 40 9.60 3.42 10.21
N LEU A 41 8.32 3.64 9.87
CA LEU A 41 7.64 2.99 8.75
C LEU A 41 7.66 3.89 7.50
N PHE A 42 8.09 3.33 6.38
CA PHE A 42 7.99 3.92 5.04
C PHE A 42 6.81 3.34 4.24
N PRO A 43 6.37 4.00 3.15
CA PRO A 43 5.22 3.58 2.34
C PRO A 43 5.36 2.22 1.65
N GLU A 44 4.24 1.73 1.13
CA GLU A 44 4.19 0.58 0.22
C GLU A 44 5.03 0.82 -1.03
N ALA A 45 5.75 -0.21 -1.49
CA ALA A 45 6.57 -0.19 -2.70
C ALA A 45 7.59 0.97 -2.77
N TYR A 46 7.99 1.53 -1.63
CA TYR A 46 8.85 2.72 -1.54
C TYR A 46 10.20 2.53 -2.26
N LEU A 47 10.84 1.36 -2.14
CA LEU A 47 11.96 0.96 -2.99
C LEU A 47 11.44 0.15 -4.20
N GLY A 48 11.90 0.52 -5.41
CA GLY A 48 11.41 -0.02 -6.68
C GLY A 48 10.20 0.71 -7.28
N GLY A 49 9.35 1.30 -6.43
CA GLY A 49 8.29 2.24 -6.80
C GLY A 49 6.94 1.59 -7.10
N TYR A 50 5.85 2.30 -6.78
CA TYR A 50 4.50 1.91 -7.19
C TYR A 50 4.21 2.43 -8.61
N PRO A 51 3.85 1.58 -9.59
CA PRO A 51 3.69 1.97 -11.01
C PRO A 51 2.32 2.61 -11.29
N ARG A 52 2.03 3.73 -10.61
CA ARG A 52 0.75 4.46 -10.77
C ARG A 52 0.54 4.87 -12.22
N THR A 53 -0.72 4.92 -12.66
CA THR A 53 -1.17 5.26 -14.03
C THR A 53 -0.69 4.32 -15.16
N CYS A 54 0.17 3.33 -14.89
CA CYS A 54 0.67 2.41 -15.90
C CYS A 54 -0.26 1.21 -16.12
N SER A 55 -0.76 1.03 -17.35
CA SER A 55 -1.50 -0.17 -17.78
C SER A 55 -0.60 -1.26 -18.39
N PHE A 56 0.71 -1.00 -18.50
CA PHE A 56 1.69 -1.84 -19.20
C PHE A 56 1.24 -2.27 -20.60
N GLY A 57 0.49 -1.41 -21.31
CA GLY A 57 -0.03 -1.68 -22.65
C GLY A 57 -0.87 -2.96 -22.76
N CYS A 58 -1.48 -3.42 -21.68
CA CYS A 58 -2.20 -4.68 -21.60
C CYS A 58 -3.72 -4.49 -21.76
N ALA A 59 -4.31 -5.29 -22.63
CA ALA A 59 -5.75 -5.45 -22.74
C ALA A 59 -6.08 -6.96 -22.83
N ILE A 60 -7.35 -7.34 -22.77
CA ILE A 60 -7.75 -8.76 -22.75
C ILE A 60 -7.20 -9.47 -24.01
N GLY A 61 -6.36 -10.48 -23.78
CA GLY A 61 -5.69 -11.25 -24.83
C GLY A 61 -4.50 -10.56 -25.53
N SER A 62 -4.30 -9.25 -25.39
CA SER A 62 -3.32 -8.48 -26.18
C SER A 62 -2.33 -7.69 -25.31
N ARG A 63 -1.13 -7.48 -25.85
CA ARG A 63 -0.03 -6.73 -25.18
C ARG A 63 0.69 -5.89 -26.21
N ALA A 64 0.67 -4.57 -26.04
CA ALA A 64 1.36 -3.64 -26.92
C ALA A 64 2.90 -3.73 -26.76
N PRO A 65 3.69 -3.34 -27.79
CA PRO A 65 5.16 -3.30 -27.67
C PRO A 65 5.63 -2.39 -26.53
N HIS A 66 5.15 -1.13 -26.46
CA HIS A 66 5.53 -0.17 -25.42
C HIS A 66 5.34 -0.73 -24.00
N GLY A 67 4.30 -1.53 -23.79
CA GLY A 67 4.01 -2.15 -22.49
C GLY A 67 5.07 -3.15 -22.03
N ARG A 68 5.75 -3.81 -22.97
CA ARG A 68 6.92 -4.67 -22.67
C ARG A 68 8.13 -3.84 -22.29
N ASP A 69 8.32 -2.69 -22.93
CA ASP A 69 9.43 -1.78 -22.61
C ASP A 69 9.22 -1.10 -21.25
N GLN A 70 7.99 -0.70 -20.93
CA GLN A 70 7.61 -0.24 -19.58
C GLN A 70 7.83 -1.33 -18.52
N PHE A 71 7.43 -2.57 -18.80
CA PHE A 71 7.68 -3.69 -17.88
C PHE A 71 9.18 -3.95 -17.70
N LEU A 72 9.98 -3.89 -18.78
CA LEU A 72 11.42 -4.06 -18.71
C LEU A 72 12.11 -2.92 -17.94
N ALA A 73 11.67 -1.68 -18.12
CA ALA A 73 12.15 -0.54 -17.34
C ALA A 73 11.84 -0.73 -15.85
N TYR A 74 10.60 -1.11 -15.52
CA TYR A 74 10.17 -1.36 -14.15
C TYR A 74 10.90 -2.53 -13.48
N PHE A 75 11.08 -3.64 -14.19
CA PHE A 75 11.86 -4.80 -13.72
C PHE A 75 13.35 -4.45 -13.51
N ARG A 76 13.89 -3.47 -14.25
CA ARG A 76 15.26 -2.98 -14.06
C ARG A 76 15.40 -1.96 -12.92
N SER A 77 14.31 -1.32 -12.47
CA SER A 77 14.30 -0.43 -11.30
C SER A 77 13.94 -1.14 -9.99
N ALA A 78 13.42 -2.37 -10.05
CA ALA A 78 13.19 -3.22 -8.89
C ALA A 78 14.50 -3.60 -8.18
N VAL A 79 14.46 -3.76 -6.86
CA VAL A 79 15.62 -4.05 -6.00
C VAL A 79 16.06 -5.50 -6.17
N ASP A 80 17.36 -5.73 -6.29
CA ASP A 80 17.97 -7.06 -6.28
C ASP A 80 18.51 -7.36 -4.87
N LEU A 81 17.73 -8.09 -4.05
CA LEU A 81 18.19 -8.61 -2.75
C LEU A 81 18.97 -9.93 -2.87
N GLY A 82 19.18 -10.40 -4.11
CA GLY A 82 19.75 -11.68 -4.53
C GLY A 82 18.77 -12.86 -4.44
N ASP A 83 18.78 -13.71 -5.48
CA ASP A 83 17.90 -14.88 -5.63
C ASP A 83 17.96 -15.83 -4.42
N THR A 84 16.92 -15.84 -3.58
CA THR A 84 16.84 -16.67 -2.37
C THR A 84 16.15 -18.00 -2.66
N PRO A 85 16.85 -19.16 -2.53
CA PRO A 85 16.24 -20.47 -2.75
C PRO A 85 15.04 -20.72 -1.83
N ALA A 86 14.06 -21.49 -2.29
CA ALA A 86 12.91 -21.88 -1.48
C ALA A 86 13.36 -22.59 -0.19
N GLY A 87 12.88 -22.13 0.96
CA GLY A 87 13.28 -22.62 2.29
C GLY A 87 14.56 -22.00 2.87
N ALA A 88 15.32 -21.21 2.10
CA ALA A 88 16.59 -20.61 2.56
C ALA A 88 16.42 -19.22 3.23
N GLY A 89 15.22 -18.89 3.71
CA GLY A 89 14.91 -17.57 4.29
C GLY A 89 15.76 -17.23 5.51
N ASP A 90 15.88 -18.16 6.46
CA ASP A 90 16.70 -17.94 7.67
C ASP A 90 18.19 -17.80 7.33
N ASP A 91 18.70 -18.59 6.38
CA ASP A 91 20.09 -18.50 5.94
C ASP A 91 20.37 -17.20 5.15
N TRP A 92 19.38 -16.66 4.45
CA TRP A 92 19.43 -15.31 3.90
C TRP A 92 19.51 -14.27 5.01
N VAL A 93 18.57 -14.28 5.96
CA VAL A 93 18.55 -13.34 7.11
C VAL A 93 19.89 -13.36 7.85
N HIS A 94 20.40 -14.55 8.16
CA HIS A 94 21.65 -14.77 8.90
C HIS A 94 22.94 -14.62 8.08
N ARG A 95 22.88 -14.17 6.81
CA ARG A 95 24.05 -13.95 5.93
C ARG A 95 24.90 -15.22 5.73
N ARG A 96 24.28 -16.41 5.70
CA ARG A 96 24.94 -17.71 5.50
C ARG A 96 24.98 -18.16 4.04
N LEU A 97 24.15 -17.58 3.18
CA LEU A 97 24.16 -17.86 1.74
C LEU A 97 25.43 -17.32 1.07
N PRO A 98 25.97 -18.01 0.04
CA PRO A 98 27.18 -17.57 -0.65
C PRO A 98 26.95 -16.25 -1.41
N VAL A 99 28.02 -15.45 -1.46
CA VAL A 99 28.12 -14.27 -2.32
C VAL A 99 28.72 -14.71 -3.68
N ALA A 100 28.27 -14.08 -4.77
CA ALA A 100 28.78 -14.37 -6.10
C ALA A 100 30.26 -13.97 -6.26
N GLU A 101 31.03 -14.73 -7.03
CA GLU A 101 32.45 -14.45 -7.26
C GLU A 101 32.66 -13.02 -7.82
N GLY A 102 33.61 -12.29 -7.23
CA GLY A 102 33.89 -10.90 -7.58
C GLY A 102 32.92 -9.85 -7.01
N ARG A 103 31.90 -10.23 -6.22
CA ARG A 103 31.06 -9.29 -5.45
C ARG A 103 31.43 -9.28 -3.97
N SER A 104 31.25 -8.12 -3.33
CA SER A 104 31.29 -7.96 -1.86
C SER A 104 29.99 -8.37 -1.18
N GLU A 105 28.86 -8.25 -1.91
CA GLU A 105 27.51 -8.27 -1.36
C GLU A 105 26.59 -9.11 -2.24
N ARG A 106 25.47 -9.57 -1.66
CA ARG A 106 24.52 -10.44 -2.34
C ARG A 106 23.34 -9.60 -2.84
N GLY A 107 23.24 -9.47 -4.16
CA GLY A 107 22.27 -8.57 -4.81
C GLY A 107 22.93 -7.27 -5.28
N ASP A 108 22.24 -6.14 -5.13
CA ASP A 108 22.66 -4.79 -5.52
C ASP A 108 23.22 -3.91 -4.38
N GLY A 109 23.28 -4.41 -3.15
CA GLY A 109 23.75 -3.69 -1.96
C GLY A 109 22.68 -2.89 -1.21
N THR A 110 21.42 -2.90 -1.68
CA THR A 110 20.30 -2.22 -1.00
C THR A 110 20.12 -2.69 0.45
N ARG A 111 20.32 -3.98 0.71
CA ARG A 111 20.25 -4.54 2.07
C ARG A 111 21.31 -3.94 2.97
N GLU A 112 22.56 -3.91 2.50
CA GLU A 112 23.71 -3.38 3.24
C GLU A 112 23.55 -1.89 3.55
N GLU A 113 23.02 -1.10 2.61
CA GLU A 113 22.71 0.31 2.84
C GLU A 113 21.60 0.50 3.89
N LEU A 114 20.52 -0.30 3.84
CA LEU A 114 19.47 -0.27 4.86
C LEU A 114 19.99 -0.67 6.26
N GLU A 115 20.79 -1.74 6.35
CA GLU A 115 21.44 -2.15 7.61
C GLU A 115 22.43 -1.08 8.11
N ARG A 116 23.16 -0.40 7.21
CA ARG A 116 24.07 0.70 7.54
C ARG A 116 23.30 1.89 8.13
N VAL A 117 22.24 2.36 7.48
CA VAL A 117 21.42 3.49 7.96
C VAL A 117 20.74 3.15 9.28
N ALA A 118 20.16 1.95 9.42
CA ALA A 118 19.55 1.51 10.68
C ALA A 118 20.55 1.50 11.85
N ARG A 119 21.77 1.01 11.60
CA ARG A 119 22.87 0.99 12.60
C ARG A 119 23.37 2.39 12.97
N GLU A 120 23.55 3.28 11.99
CA GLU A 120 24.07 4.64 12.23
C GLU A 120 23.05 5.54 12.91
N THR A 121 21.76 5.41 12.56
CA THR A 121 20.68 6.18 13.18
C THR A 121 20.24 5.58 14.52
N GLY A 122 20.31 4.25 14.68
CA GLY A 122 19.71 3.52 15.80
C GLY A 122 18.19 3.38 15.67
N VAL A 123 17.62 3.65 14.48
CA VAL A 123 16.19 3.55 14.19
C VAL A 123 15.89 2.21 13.53
N PHE A 124 14.88 1.49 14.01
CA PHE A 124 14.38 0.29 13.34
C PHE A 124 13.58 0.72 12.11
N LEU A 125 14.06 0.35 10.92
CA LEU A 125 13.47 0.72 9.64
C LEU A 125 12.52 -0.37 9.14
N VAL A 126 11.30 0.01 8.73
CA VAL A 126 10.40 -0.85 7.98
C VAL A 126 10.12 -0.20 6.63
N VAL A 127 10.46 -0.90 5.55
CA VAL A 127 10.50 -0.34 4.19
C VAL A 127 9.77 -1.27 3.23
N GLY A 128 8.81 -0.74 2.47
CA GLY A 128 8.21 -1.47 1.35
C GLY A 128 9.20 -1.61 0.20
N VAL A 129 9.45 -2.84 -0.24
CA VAL A 129 10.42 -3.15 -1.31
C VAL A 129 9.75 -3.97 -2.40
N ILE A 130 9.87 -3.51 -3.65
CA ILE A 130 9.62 -4.34 -4.83
C ILE A 130 10.91 -5.05 -5.20
N GLU A 131 11.02 -6.31 -4.77
CA GLU A 131 12.11 -7.20 -5.16
C GLU A 131 11.98 -7.62 -6.63
N ARG A 132 13.13 -7.77 -7.31
CA ARG A 132 13.27 -8.18 -8.70
C ARG A 132 13.02 -9.69 -8.88
N ALA A 133 11.84 -10.15 -8.48
CA ALA A 133 11.35 -11.49 -8.77
C ALA A 133 10.72 -11.58 -10.17
N GLY A 134 10.69 -12.77 -10.77
CA GLY A 134 10.05 -13.04 -12.08
C GLY A 134 8.52 -12.99 -12.08
N GLY A 135 7.94 -12.12 -11.27
CA GLY A 135 6.50 -12.02 -11.02
C GLY A 135 5.72 -11.41 -12.17
N ARG A 136 4.39 -11.47 -12.03
CA ARG A 136 3.39 -10.74 -12.78
C ARG A 136 2.19 -10.32 -11.83
N THR A 137 2.08 -9.02 -11.40
CA THR A 137 1.06 -8.18 -10.68
C THR A 137 1.46 -7.60 -9.36
N GLU A 138 0.63 -7.60 -8.33
CA GLU A 138 -0.72 -8.15 -8.11
C GLU A 138 -1.10 -9.43 -8.92
N ARG A 139 -1.66 -9.38 -10.16
CA ARG A 139 -1.55 -10.51 -11.17
C ARG A 139 -0.93 -10.33 -12.65
N LEU A 140 -0.26 -9.21 -13.08
CA LEU A 140 0.57 -8.96 -14.33
C LEU A 140 2.11 -8.41 -14.37
N ILE A 141 2.74 -7.64 -13.42
CA ILE A 141 4.22 -7.43 -13.08
C ILE A 141 5.00 -8.01 -11.77
N TRP A 142 4.52 -8.13 -10.49
CA TRP A 142 5.05 -8.82 -9.23
C TRP A 142 4.38 -10.19 -8.83
N ALA A 143 4.57 -10.80 -7.64
CA ALA A 143 4.05 -12.15 -7.26
C ALA A 143 3.22 -12.24 -5.95
N GLN A 144 2.51 -13.36 -5.72
CA GLN A 144 1.79 -13.64 -4.46
C GLN A 144 2.77 -14.09 -3.35
N GLY A 145 2.62 -13.52 -2.13
CA GLY A 145 3.38 -13.91 -0.95
C GLY A 145 2.97 -15.27 -0.34
N SER A 146 3.82 -15.82 0.52
CA SER A 146 3.52 -17.06 1.26
C SER A 146 2.76 -16.75 2.55
N PRO A 147 1.75 -17.54 2.98
CA PRO A 147 1.13 -17.40 4.30
C PRO A 147 2.15 -17.45 5.45
N SER A 148 3.28 -18.15 5.26
CA SER A 148 4.37 -18.23 6.24
C SER A 148 5.08 -16.90 6.50
N THR A 149 4.89 -15.87 5.66
CA THR A 149 5.44 -14.52 5.88
C THR A 149 4.48 -13.60 6.64
N LEU A 150 3.24 -14.03 6.92
CA LEU A 150 2.29 -13.32 7.81
C LEU A 150 2.62 -13.54 9.30
N LYS A 151 3.88 -13.85 9.61
CA LYS A 151 4.36 -14.15 10.96
C LYS A 151 4.73 -12.87 11.70
N ALA A 152 4.20 -12.71 12.91
CA ALA A 152 4.58 -11.61 13.79
C ALA A 152 6.05 -11.74 14.24
N VAL A 153 6.76 -10.60 14.25
CA VAL A 153 8.18 -10.52 14.60
C VAL A 153 8.31 -9.82 15.94
N THR A 154 8.85 -10.52 16.94
CA THR A 154 9.21 -9.92 18.23
C THR A 154 10.64 -9.41 18.20
N THR A 155 10.86 -8.18 18.66
CA THR A 155 12.19 -7.56 18.84
C THR A 155 12.20 -6.65 20.08
N HIS A 156 13.33 -6.01 20.38
CA HIS A 156 13.45 -5.02 21.45
C HIS A 156 13.79 -3.64 20.87
N LEU A 157 12.95 -2.64 21.13
CA LEU A 157 13.16 -1.25 20.74
C LEU A 157 13.25 -0.41 22.02
N ASN A 158 14.31 0.40 22.18
CA ASN A 158 14.57 1.15 23.42
C ASN A 158 14.59 0.29 24.71
N GLY A 159 14.97 -0.99 24.59
CA GLY A 159 14.88 -1.95 25.69
C GLY A 159 13.47 -2.46 26.00
N VAL A 160 12.44 -1.96 25.30
CA VAL A 160 11.05 -2.43 25.40
C VAL A 160 10.83 -3.55 24.39
N ARG A 161 10.27 -4.68 24.83
CA ARG A 161 9.87 -5.78 23.94
C ARG A 161 8.67 -5.33 23.09
N VAL A 162 8.73 -5.56 21.78
CA VAL A 162 7.65 -5.24 20.84
C VAL A 162 7.35 -6.44 19.95
N THR A 163 6.07 -6.70 19.67
CA THR A 163 5.64 -7.65 18.64
C THR A 163 5.01 -6.88 17.48
N LEU A 164 5.65 -6.97 16.32
CA LEU A 164 5.26 -6.27 15.09
C LEU A 164 4.58 -7.26 14.13
N ALA A 165 3.56 -6.81 13.41
CA ALA A 165 3.08 -7.49 12.21
C ALA A 165 2.68 -6.48 11.14
N ALA A 166 2.64 -6.91 9.88
CA ALA A 166 2.27 -6.05 8.76
C ALA A 166 1.18 -6.70 7.89
N ALA A 167 0.31 -5.85 7.34
CA ALA A 167 -0.59 -6.20 6.24
C ALA A 167 -0.55 -5.06 5.21
N ILE A 168 -0.31 -5.39 3.95
CA ILE A 168 -0.04 -4.41 2.90
C ILE A 168 -1.35 -4.02 2.23
N CYS A 169 -1.62 -2.71 2.16
CA CYS A 169 -2.73 -2.15 1.38
C CYS A 169 -4.06 -2.90 1.63
N TRP A 170 -4.65 -3.49 0.58
CA TRP A 170 -5.97 -4.11 0.68
C TRP A 170 -6.04 -5.46 1.44
N GLU A 171 -4.91 -6.02 1.88
CA GLU A 171 -4.91 -7.11 2.88
C GLU A 171 -5.64 -6.70 4.17
N ASN A 172 -5.66 -5.41 4.49
CA ASN A 172 -6.39 -4.84 5.62
C ASN A 172 -7.92 -4.97 5.48
N TYR A 173 -8.46 -5.14 4.27
CA TYR A 173 -9.89 -5.42 4.09
C TYR A 173 -10.22 -6.92 4.27
N MET A 174 -9.23 -7.81 4.40
CA MET A 174 -9.45 -9.26 4.55
C MET A 174 -9.59 -9.65 6.04
N PRO A 175 -10.81 -9.95 6.55
CA PRO A 175 -11.03 -10.15 7.98
C PRO A 175 -10.27 -11.37 8.54
N LEU A 176 -10.13 -12.45 7.75
CA LEU A 176 -9.39 -13.64 8.17
C LEU A 176 -7.87 -13.40 8.29
N LEU A 177 -7.31 -12.56 7.40
CA LEU A 177 -5.90 -12.17 7.47
C LEU A 177 -5.66 -11.30 8.71
N ARG A 178 -6.54 -10.31 8.95
CA ARG A 178 -6.49 -9.50 10.17
C ARG A 178 -6.57 -10.35 11.44
N GLN A 179 -7.54 -11.28 11.52
CA GLN A 179 -7.66 -12.19 12.66
C GLN A 179 -6.41 -13.08 12.84
N SER A 180 -5.77 -13.55 11.75
CA SER A 180 -4.52 -14.31 11.87
C SER A 180 -3.35 -13.50 12.41
N LEU A 181 -3.32 -12.18 12.20
CA LEU A 181 -2.33 -11.30 12.83
C LEU A 181 -2.70 -11.01 14.29
N TYR A 182 -3.98 -10.79 14.61
CA TYR A 182 -4.43 -10.54 15.97
C TYR A 182 -4.15 -11.72 16.91
N ALA A 183 -4.34 -12.95 16.42
CA ALA A 183 -4.00 -14.20 17.12
C ALA A 183 -2.54 -14.27 17.59
N GLN A 184 -1.62 -13.61 16.89
CA GLN A 184 -0.18 -13.64 17.17
C GLN A 184 0.26 -12.57 18.20
N ASN A 185 -0.66 -11.97 18.97
CA ASN A 185 -0.38 -11.05 20.07
C ASN A 185 0.43 -9.80 19.65
N VAL A 186 0.02 -9.17 18.55
CA VAL A 186 0.65 -7.97 17.98
C VAL A 186 0.46 -6.77 18.91
N ASN A 187 1.51 -5.95 19.09
CA ASN A 187 1.47 -4.68 19.81
C ASN A 187 1.49 -3.47 18.86
N ILE A 188 2.12 -3.63 17.69
CA ILE A 188 2.21 -2.59 16.66
C ILE A 188 1.87 -3.21 15.30
N TYR A 189 0.81 -2.69 14.70
CA TYR A 189 0.29 -3.14 13.41
C TYR A 189 0.76 -2.17 12.31
N LEU A 190 1.44 -2.68 11.29
CA LEU A 190 2.03 -1.89 10.22
C LEU A 190 1.18 -2.03 8.96
N ALA A 191 0.61 -0.92 8.50
CA ALA A 191 -0.30 -0.87 7.36
C ALA A 191 0.21 0.08 6.26
N PRO A 192 1.36 -0.23 5.61
CA PRO A 192 1.81 0.52 4.45
C PRO A 192 0.80 0.39 3.30
N THR A 193 0.57 1.46 2.57
CA THR A 193 -0.49 1.52 1.55
C THR A 193 -0.16 2.44 0.38
N ALA A 194 -0.86 2.22 -0.72
CA ALA A 194 -0.99 3.09 -1.88
C ALA A 194 -2.41 3.68 -2.01
N ASP A 195 -3.30 3.42 -1.05
CA ASP A 195 -4.71 3.81 -1.05
C ASP A 195 -4.93 5.15 -0.34
N ALA A 196 -5.17 6.21 -1.13
CA ALA A 196 -5.36 7.59 -0.64
C ALA A 196 -6.85 7.99 -0.50
N ARG A 197 -7.75 7.02 -0.27
CA ARG A 197 -9.20 7.28 -0.10
C ARG A 197 -9.54 7.54 1.37
N ASP A 198 -10.52 8.42 1.63
CA ASP A 198 -10.99 8.74 3.00
C ASP A 198 -11.46 7.51 3.80
N THR A 199 -11.95 6.48 3.10
CA THR A 199 -12.33 5.20 3.72
C THR A 199 -11.18 4.47 4.41
N TRP A 200 -9.93 4.77 4.02
CA TRP A 200 -8.73 4.16 4.59
C TRP A 200 -8.56 4.51 6.08
N LEU A 201 -8.75 5.77 6.47
CA LEU A 201 -8.66 6.17 7.88
C LEU A 201 -9.70 5.45 8.74
N ALA A 202 -10.93 5.32 8.25
CA ALA A 202 -11.98 4.59 8.95
C ALA A 202 -11.59 3.12 9.17
N LEU A 203 -10.98 2.47 8.17
CA LEU A 203 -10.45 1.12 8.31
C LEU A 203 -9.33 1.05 9.35
N MET A 204 -8.33 1.95 9.31
CA MET A 204 -7.21 1.95 10.27
C MET A 204 -7.67 2.15 11.72
N ARG A 205 -8.69 2.99 11.94
CA ARG A 205 -9.34 3.17 13.24
C ARG A 205 -10.02 1.89 13.73
N THR A 206 -10.75 1.21 12.85
CA THR A 206 -11.33 -0.11 13.14
C THR A 206 -10.23 -1.14 13.46
N VAL A 207 -9.14 -1.18 12.69
CA VAL A 207 -8.01 -2.10 12.94
C VAL A 207 -7.37 -1.85 14.30
N GLY A 208 -7.21 -0.60 14.74
CA GLY A 208 -6.71 -0.27 16.08
C GLY A 208 -7.62 -0.80 17.18
N CYS A 209 -8.93 -0.53 17.08
CA CYS A 209 -9.95 -1.07 17.99
C CYS A 209 -9.98 -2.61 18.04
N GLU A 210 -9.94 -3.27 16.88
CA GLU A 210 -10.06 -4.72 16.79
C GLU A 210 -8.79 -5.45 17.28
N SER A 211 -7.61 -4.93 16.94
CA SER A 211 -6.32 -5.54 17.30
C SER A 211 -5.87 -5.27 18.73
N ARG A 212 -6.31 -4.14 19.31
CA ARG A 212 -5.68 -3.51 20.50
C ARG A 212 -4.17 -3.34 20.33
N ALA A 213 -3.75 -2.98 19.12
CA ALA A 213 -2.38 -2.62 18.75
C ALA A 213 -2.35 -1.19 18.21
N PHE A 214 -1.22 -0.51 18.35
CA PHE A 214 -0.99 0.78 17.70
C PHE A 214 -0.85 0.56 16.19
N VAL A 215 -1.63 1.27 15.37
CA VAL A 215 -1.58 1.14 13.91
C VAL A 215 -0.74 2.28 13.33
N LEU A 216 0.31 1.93 12.59
CA LEU A 216 1.10 2.85 11.79
C LEU A 216 0.75 2.63 10.33
N SER A 217 0.20 3.65 9.65
CA SER A 217 -0.12 3.56 8.23
C SER A 217 0.64 4.61 7.42
N ALA A 218 1.55 4.13 6.58
CA ALA A 218 2.39 4.95 5.70
C ALA A 218 1.86 4.91 4.26
N ASN A 219 1.53 6.06 3.70
CA ASN A 219 1.19 6.23 2.29
C ASN A 219 2.21 7.14 1.60
N GLN A 220 2.32 7.01 0.30
CA GLN A 220 3.18 7.84 -0.54
C GLN A 220 2.49 9.17 -0.89
N CYS A 221 3.25 10.25 -1.00
CA CYS A 221 2.77 11.54 -1.49
C CYS A 221 3.54 11.90 -2.76
N VAL A 222 2.87 11.88 -3.91
CA VAL A 222 3.51 11.86 -5.24
C VAL A 222 2.74 12.73 -6.21
N LYS A 223 3.45 13.59 -6.94
CA LYS A 223 2.95 14.42 -8.04
C LYS A 223 3.16 13.77 -9.41
N TYR A 224 2.40 14.22 -10.42
CA TYR A 224 2.54 13.70 -11.79
C TYR A 224 3.94 13.98 -12.38
N ASN A 225 4.56 15.12 -12.07
CA ASN A 225 5.93 15.46 -12.49
C ASN A 225 7.05 14.69 -11.76
N GLU A 226 6.73 13.97 -10.67
CA GLU A 226 7.67 13.14 -9.90
C GLU A 226 7.68 11.68 -10.38
N LEU A 227 6.70 11.26 -11.19
CA LEU A 227 6.64 9.91 -11.74
C LEU A 227 7.86 9.61 -12.63
N PRO A 228 8.38 8.36 -12.63
CA PRO A 228 9.46 7.97 -13.52
C PRO A 228 9.07 8.14 -15.00
N ASP A 229 10.02 8.60 -15.81
CA ASP A 229 9.80 8.94 -17.23
C ASP A 229 9.17 7.78 -18.04
N TRP A 230 9.48 6.53 -17.67
CA TRP A 230 8.93 5.30 -18.28
C TRP A 230 7.45 5.05 -17.97
N VAL A 231 6.91 5.60 -16.88
CA VAL A 231 5.46 5.59 -16.59
C VAL A 231 4.75 6.49 -17.60
N THR A 232 5.28 7.70 -17.77
CA THR A 232 4.64 8.79 -18.52
C THR A 232 4.80 8.72 -20.04
N CYS A 233 5.48 7.70 -20.58
CA CYS A 233 5.83 7.53 -22.00
C CYS A 233 4.75 8.07 -22.96
N ALA A 234 4.93 9.32 -23.40
CA ALA A 234 3.92 10.05 -24.14
C ALA A 234 3.63 9.36 -25.50
N PRO A 235 2.39 9.48 -26.02
CA PRO A 235 2.07 9.12 -27.41
C PRO A 235 2.68 10.14 -28.41
N GLY A 236 4.01 10.32 -28.34
CA GLY A 236 4.80 11.24 -29.17
C GLY A 236 5.45 10.57 -30.39
N ALA A 237 5.36 9.25 -30.51
CA ALA A 237 5.67 8.57 -31.77
C ALA A 237 4.49 8.77 -32.74
N GLN A 238 4.63 9.73 -33.67
CA GLN A 238 3.71 9.89 -34.80
C GLN A 238 3.66 8.61 -35.63
N GLN A 239 2.71 7.72 -35.31
CA GLN A 239 2.32 6.66 -36.23
C GLN A 239 1.49 7.31 -37.34
N THR A 240 2.15 7.67 -38.44
CA THR A 240 1.48 7.84 -39.74
C THR A 240 0.81 6.52 -40.09
N GLN A 241 -0.48 6.39 -39.74
CA GLN A 241 -1.32 5.30 -40.23
C GLN A 241 -1.44 5.45 -41.75
N PRO A 242 -1.18 4.39 -42.55
CA PRO A 242 -1.61 4.38 -43.94
C PRO A 242 -3.14 4.48 -43.97
N GLN A 243 -3.68 5.48 -44.67
CA GLN A 243 -5.13 5.58 -44.88
C GLN A 243 -5.64 4.37 -45.66
N MET A 244 -6.22 3.39 -44.97
CA MET A 244 -6.97 2.32 -45.61
C MET A 244 -8.44 2.76 -45.71
N GLN A 245 -8.85 3.22 -46.88
CA GLN A 245 -10.25 3.56 -47.15
C GLN A 245 -11.12 2.29 -47.08
N LEU A 246 -11.85 2.10 -45.99
CA LEU A 246 -12.91 1.10 -45.94
C LEU A 246 -14.17 1.64 -46.65
N GLN A 247 -14.54 0.99 -47.74
CA GLN A 247 -15.83 1.23 -48.40
C GLN A 247 -16.96 0.81 -47.46
N THR A 248 -17.96 1.68 -47.30
CA THR A 248 -19.17 1.38 -46.52
C THR A 248 -20.01 0.30 -47.20
N GLN A 249 -20.10 -0.88 -46.60
CA GLN A 249 -21.09 -1.90 -46.94
C GLN A 249 -22.24 -1.90 -45.92
N SER A 250 -23.46 -2.16 -46.40
CA SER A 250 -24.70 -2.04 -45.67
C SER A 250 -24.85 -3.05 -44.52
N ARG A 251 -25.30 -2.56 -43.36
CA ARG A 251 -25.51 -3.35 -42.13
C ARG A 251 -26.78 -4.20 -42.21
N ALA A 252 -26.66 -5.51 -42.01
CA ALA A 252 -27.78 -6.44 -41.90
C ALA A 252 -28.55 -6.30 -40.56
N PRO A 253 -29.85 -6.64 -40.49
CA PRO A 253 -30.66 -6.47 -39.28
C PRO A 253 -30.33 -7.49 -38.19
N ALA A 254 -30.34 -7.04 -36.93
CA ALA A 254 -30.03 -7.87 -35.77
C ALA A 254 -31.25 -8.69 -35.28
N HIS A 255 -31.05 -9.98 -35.00
CA HIS A 255 -32.07 -10.83 -34.39
C HIS A 255 -32.32 -10.46 -32.91
N ARG A 256 -33.60 -10.35 -32.53
CA ARG A 256 -34.06 -10.10 -31.16
C ARG A 256 -33.88 -11.35 -30.29
N LYS A 257 -33.11 -11.26 -29.21
CA LYS A 257 -32.98 -12.34 -28.21
C LYS A 257 -34.34 -12.60 -27.53
N LYS A 258 -34.70 -13.86 -27.31
CA LYS A 258 -35.86 -14.25 -26.49
C LYS A 258 -35.48 -14.28 -25.01
N HIS A 259 -36.41 -13.90 -24.14
CA HIS A 259 -36.28 -14.07 -22.68
C HIS A 259 -36.62 -15.52 -22.31
N SER A 260 -35.90 -16.08 -21.35
CA SER A 260 -36.18 -17.38 -20.72
C SER A 260 -36.57 -17.15 -19.27
N ILE A 261 -37.75 -17.64 -18.86
CA ILE A 261 -38.21 -17.64 -17.47
C ILE A 261 -38.37 -19.11 -17.06
N THR A 262 -37.82 -19.47 -15.90
CA THR A 262 -38.01 -20.77 -15.24
C THR A 262 -38.59 -20.52 -13.86
N ALA A 263 -39.75 -21.14 -13.56
CA ALA A 263 -40.46 -20.95 -12.31
C ALA A 263 -40.34 -22.18 -11.39
N GLU A 264 -39.21 -22.31 -10.70
CA GLU A 264 -39.04 -23.27 -9.61
C GLU A 264 -38.31 -22.59 -8.43
N GLY A 265 -39.02 -22.35 -7.32
CA GLY A 265 -38.46 -21.85 -6.06
C GLY A 265 -39.19 -20.63 -5.47
N PRO A 266 -39.10 -20.40 -4.14
CA PRO A 266 -39.80 -19.33 -3.42
C PRO A 266 -39.06 -17.98 -3.45
N HIS A 267 -38.19 -17.75 -4.43
CA HIS A 267 -37.35 -16.58 -4.51
C HIS A 267 -37.60 -15.84 -5.82
N GLU A 268 -38.30 -14.72 -5.73
CA GLU A 268 -38.65 -13.88 -6.88
C GLU A 268 -37.51 -12.88 -7.13
N ILE A 269 -36.88 -12.96 -8.32
CA ILE A 269 -35.98 -11.92 -8.81
C ILE A 269 -36.82 -10.92 -9.59
N VAL A 270 -37.20 -9.82 -8.94
CA VAL A 270 -37.92 -8.73 -9.59
C VAL A 270 -36.94 -7.89 -10.42
N TRP A 271 -37.11 -7.91 -11.74
CA TRP A 271 -36.54 -6.90 -12.62
C TRP A 271 -37.59 -5.80 -12.81
N PRO A 272 -37.23 -4.50 -12.85
CA PRO A 272 -38.22 -3.42 -12.98
C PRO A 272 -39.02 -3.56 -14.28
N ASP A 273 -40.34 -3.68 -14.15
CA ASP A 273 -41.25 -3.79 -15.29
C ASP A 273 -41.33 -2.48 -16.07
N GLY A 274 -41.11 -2.59 -17.38
CA GLY A 274 -41.31 -1.47 -18.31
C GLY A 274 -42.79 -1.33 -18.68
N GLU A 275 -43.58 -0.70 -17.82
CA GLU A 275 -44.98 -0.38 -18.15
C GLU A 275 -45.09 0.67 -19.27
N LYS A 276 -46.16 0.55 -20.07
CA LYS A 276 -46.35 1.30 -21.31
C LYS A 276 -47.31 2.47 -21.13
N GLY A 277 -46.77 3.67 -21.27
CA GLY A 277 -47.36 4.72 -22.13
C GLY A 277 -48.59 5.47 -21.61
N THR A 278 -48.39 6.75 -21.33
CA THR A 278 -49.36 7.80 -21.67
C THR A 278 -48.56 9.07 -22.01
N GLU A 279 -48.89 9.72 -23.12
CA GLU A 279 -48.09 10.81 -23.67
C GLU A 279 -48.38 12.15 -22.95
N VAL A 280 -47.32 12.79 -22.45
CA VAL A 280 -47.32 14.21 -22.04
C VAL A 280 -45.98 14.80 -22.51
N GLU A 281 -46.05 15.86 -23.31
CA GLU A 281 -44.87 16.54 -23.84
C GLU A 281 -44.02 17.15 -22.71
N THR A 282 -42.80 16.63 -22.53
CA THR A 282 -41.78 17.23 -21.66
C THR A 282 -40.38 17.01 -22.24
N GLU A 283 -39.47 17.94 -21.95
CA GLU A 283 -38.14 18.02 -22.54
C GLU A 283 -37.29 16.77 -22.26
N ALA A 284 -36.45 16.37 -23.21
CA ALA A 284 -35.72 15.11 -23.16
C ALA A 284 -34.70 15.05 -21.99
N PRO A 285 -34.85 14.13 -21.03
CA PRO A 285 -33.85 13.94 -19.98
C PRO A 285 -32.62 13.24 -20.56
N VAL A 286 -31.46 13.92 -20.49
CA VAL A 286 -30.17 13.41 -20.97
C VAL A 286 -29.62 12.38 -19.96
N ALA A 287 -30.19 11.19 -19.95
CA ALA A 287 -29.67 10.05 -19.21
C ALA A 287 -28.45 9.47 -19.95
N ALA A 288 -27.26 9.97 -19.63
CA ALA A 288 -26.01 9.45 -20.18
C ALA A 288 -25.82 7.97 -19.79
N PRO A 289 -25.31 7.11 -20.70
CA PRO A 289 -24.87 5.77 -20.32
C PRO A 289 -23.74 5.87 -19.28
N PRO A 290 -23.52 4.84 -18.43
CA PRO A 290 -22.37 4.83 -17.53
C PRO A 290 -21.11 5.05 -18.35
N ALA A 291 -20.36 6.09 -18.02
CA ALA A 291 -19.27 6.56 -18.85
C ALA A 291 -18.26 5.44 -19.09
N ALA A 292 -18.23 4.91 -20.32
CA ALA A 292 -16.96 4.50 -20.88
C ALA A 292 -16.05 5.73 -20.74
N VAL A 293 -14.93 5.58 -20.02
CA VAL A 293 -13.96 6.67 -19.85
C VAL A 293 -13.53 7.17 -21.22
N SER A 294 -14.17 8.26 -21.65
CA SER A 294 -13.77 9.02 -22.82
C SER A 294 -12.38 9.56 -22.54
N ALA A 295 -11.43 9.29 -23.43
CA ALA A 295 -10.09 9.85 -23.39
C ALA A 295 -10.10 11.35 -23.77
N ALA A 296 -10.92 12.13 -23.06
CA ALA A 296 -11.27 13.51 -23.35
C ALA A 296 -11.83 14.23 -22.10
N ASP A 297 -11.19 14.01 -20.94
CA ASP A 297 -11.13 14.99 -19.84
C ASP A 297 -9.65 15.18 -19.50
N GLY A 298 -9.27 16.39 -19.08
CA GLY A 298 -7.87 16.83 -19.09
C GLY A 298 -6.91 15.90 -18.33
N VAL A 299 -5.82 15.50 -18.98
CA VAL A 299 -4.71 14.80 -18.31
C VAL A 299 -4.15 15.76 -17.24
N PRO A 300 -4.15 15.40 -15.94
CA PRO A 300 -3.65 16.28 -14.88
C PRO A 300 -2.24 16.79 -15.18
N HIS A 301 -1.99 18.07 -14.91
CA HIS A 301 -0.85 18.80 -15.46
C HIS A 301 0.18 19.11 -14.37
N GLY A 302 1.35 18.47 -14.44
CA GLY A 302 2.55 18.90 -13.71
C GLY A 302 2.49 18.63 -12.21
N ASP A 303 2.18 19.67 -11.43
CA ASP A 303 2.27 19.68 -9.96
C ASP A 303 1.08 19.02 -9.24
N ASP A 304 0.05 18.60 -9.97
CA ASP A 304 -1.09 17.85 -9.44
C ASP A 304 -0.62 16.54 -8.77
N PHE A 305 -1.31 16.13 -7.69
CA PHE A 305 -1.01 14.89 -6.98
C PHE A 305 -1.64 13.66 -7.66
N VAL A 306 -0.81 12.68 -8.04
CA VAL A 306 -1.26 11.33 -8.42
C VAL A 306 -1.51 10.46 -7.18
N CYS A 307 -0.91 10.82 -6.04
CA CYS A 307 -1.27 10.30 -4.73
C CYS A 307 -1.09 11.39 -3.68
N ARG A 308 -2.16 11.70 -2.96
CA ARG A 308 -2.20 12.81 -1.98
C ARG A 308 -1.66 12.41 -0.60
N GLY A 309 -1.27 11.15 -0.38
CA GLY A 309 -0.91 10.65 0.94
C GLY A 309 -2.11 10.13 1.74
N GLY A 310 -2.25 10.56 2.99
CA GLY A 310 -3.24 10.05 3.95
C GLY A 310 -2.62 9.25 5.10
N SER A 311 -1.30 9.36 5.31
CA SER A 311 -0.57 8.64 6.36
C SER A 311 -1.07 9.03 7.75
N CYS A 312 -1.13 8.07 8.68
CA CYS A 312 -1.60 8.29 10.05
C CYS A 312 -0.98 7.35 11.08
N ILE A 313 -1.06 7.74 12.36
CA ILE A 313 -0.79 6.89 13.52
C ILE A 313 -2.07 6.84 14.35
N VAL A 314 -2.54 5.64 14.65
CA VAL A 314 -3.79 5.37 15.37
C VAL A 314 -3.51 4.54 16.62
N GLY A 315 -4.16 4.88 17.73
CA GLY A 315 -4.02 4.18 19.00
C GLY A 315 -4.96 2.97 19.16
N VAL A 316 -4.84 2.32 20.30
CA VAL A 316 -5.50 1.03 20.59
C VAL A 316 -7.02 1.14 20.77
N GLN A 317 -7.57 2.35 20.89
CA GLN A 317 -9.01 2.63 20.95
C GLN A 317 -9.53 3.27 19.64
N GLY A 318 -8.73 3.23 18.56
CA GLY A 318 -9.08 3.82 17.28
C GLY A 318 -9.10 5.36 17.31
N GLU A 319 -8.47 5.98 18.30
CA GLU A 319 -8.14 7.40 18.34
C GLU A 319 -6.97 7.71 17.38
N VAL A 320 -6.96 8.89 16.77
CA VAL A 320 -5.86 9.29 15.88
C VAL A 320 -4.83 10.05 16.70
N LEU A 321 -3.63 9.47 16.82
CA LEU A 321 -2.52 10.04 17.58
C LEU A 321 -1.72 11.05 16.75
N ALA A 322 -1.63 10.83 15.44
CA ALA A 322 -1.00 11.75 14.50
C ALA A 322 -1.59 11.59 13.08
N GLY A 323 -1.76 12.71 12.35
CA GLY A 323 -2.38 12.74 11.02
C GLY A 323 -3.93 12.71 11.04
N PRO A 324 -4.58 12.33 9.92
CA PRO A 324 -3.98 12.03 8.62
C PRO A 324 -3.28 13.25 8.03
N ILE A 325 -2.23 13.04 7.24
CA ILE A 325 -1.57 14.11 6.48
C ILE A 325 -1.73 13.93 4.98
N TRP A 326 -1.99 15.03 4.29
CA TRP A 326 -2.20 15.10 2.86
C TRP A 326 -1.15 16.02 2.22
N GLU A 327 -0.79 15.81 0.96
CA GLU A 327 -0.07 16.77 0.10
C GLU A 327 1.30 17.30 0.61
N VAL A 328 1.84 16.69 1.67
CA VAL A 328 3.14 16.97 2.27
C VAL A 328 3.99 15.71 2.23
N SER A 329 5.24 15.82 1.77
CA SER A 329 6.20 14.72 1.73
C SER A 329 7.40 14.96 2.66
N ALA A 330 7.91 13.90 3.28
CA ALA A 330 9.11 13.89 4.11
C ALA A 330 10.41 14.05 3.30
N ASP A 331 10.30 13.98 1.97
CA ASP A 331 11.37 14.29 1.05
C ASP A 331 11.66 15.79 0.95
N ASP A 332 10.61 16.60 1.14
CA ASP A 332 10.62 18.06 1.03
C ASP A 332 11.19 18.69 2.31
N ALA A 333 11.81 19.87 2.20
CA ALA A 333 12.77 20.35 3.20
C ALA A 333 12.16 20.56 4.61
N PRO A 334 12.86 20.17 5.69
CA PRO A 334 12.37 20.27 7.07
C PRO A 334 12.31 21.71 7.63
N ASP A 335 12.71 22.72 6.85
CA ASP A 335 12.92 24.10 7.29
C ASP A 335 11.66 25.00 7.27
N SER A 336 10.46 24.44 7.10
CA SER A 336 9.24 25.20 7.43
C SER A 336 9.09 25.30 8.95
N ALA A 337 8.97 26.51 9.50
CA ALA A 337 9.03 26.79 10.94
C ALA A 337 7.81 26.32 11.76
N VAL A 338 7.08 25.31 11.28
CA VAL A 338 5.85 24.77 11.88
C VAL A 338 6.11 23.46 12.66
N THR A 339 7.38 23.04 12.75
CA THR A 339 7.88 21.80 13.39
C THR A 339 7.54 21.59 14.88
N ALA A 340 6.83 22.53 15.53
CA ALA A 340 6.42 22.45 16.94
C ALA A 340 4.99 21.91 17.18
N ARG A 341 4.16 21.77 16.14
CA ARG A 341 2.87 21.07 16.20
C ARG A 341 2.86 20.02 15.09
N GLY A 342 2.55 18.78 15.44
CA GLY A 342 2.70 17.63 14.55
C GLY A 342 1.98 17.80 13.22
N ALA A 343 2.50 17.14 12.18
CA ALA A 343 2.00 17.32 10.83
C ALA A 343 0.49 17.04 10.73
N GLY A 344 -0.23 17.92 10.04
CA GLY A 344 -1.69 17.98 10.06
C GLY A 344 -2.21 19.07 9.13
N ILE A 345 -3.32 19.71 9.51
CA ILE A 345 -3.96 20.80 8.76
C ILE A 345 -3.85 22.09 9.59
N ASP A 346 -3.45 23.20 8.98
CA ASP A 346 -3.47 24.51 9.63
C ASP A 346 -4.89 25.08 9.78
N ALA A 347 -5.00 26.28 10.38
CA ALA A 347 -6.28 26.94 10.59
C ALA A 347 -6.97 27.38 9.28
N ASP A 348 -6.22 27.44 8.18
CA ASP A 348 -6.68 27.88 6.85
C ASP A 348 -7.03 26.69 5.94
N GLY A 349 -6.83 25.45 6.40
CA GLY A 349 -7.15 24.21 5.67
C GLY A 349 -6.00 23.64 4.86
N ASN A 350 -4.79 24.21 4.91
CA ASN A 350 -3.62 23.69 4.20
C ASN A 350 -2.96 22.57 5.00
N ALA A 351 -2.38 21.59 4.31
CA ALA A 351 -1.56 20.60 4.97
C ALA A 351 -0.19 21.18 5.35
N VAL A 352 0.26 20.93 6.57
CA VAL A 352 1.50 21.50 7.11
C VAL A 352 2.29 20.46 7.90
N GLY A 353 3.62 20.51 7.76
CA GLY A 353 4.57 19.66 8.48
C GLY A 353 5.77 19.30 7.62
N ASP A 354 6.58 18.38 8.13
CA ASP A 354 7.79 17.82 7.51
C ASP A 354 7.57 16.41 6.95
N GLY A 355 6.31 16.05 6.66
CA GLY A 355 5.90 14.71 6.18
C GLY A 355 6.15 13.55 7.16
N LEU A 356 6.71 13.83 8.35
CA LEU A 356 7.11 12.83 9.33
C LEU A 356 6.20 12.91 10.56
N LEU A 357 5.22 12.00 10.60
CA LEU A 357 4.38 11.81 11.78
C LEU A 357 5.16 11.10 12.86
N VAL A 358 5.08 11.59 14.10
CA VAL A 358 5.76 11.02 15.27
C VAL A 358 4.80 11.00 16.44
N ALA A 359 4.76 9.88 17.17
CA ALA A 359 4.00 9.73 18.41
C ALA A 359 4.84 8.99 19.46
N GLU A 360 4.69 9.34 20.74
CA GLU A 360 5.07 8.47 21.85
C GLU A 360 3.89 7.54 22.13
N ILE A 361 4.15 6.23 22.22
CA ILE A 361 3.14 5.21 22.54
C ILE A 361 3.57 4.45 23.81
N ASP A 362 2.60 4.13 24.68
CA ASP A 362 2.78 3.26 25.84
C ASP A 362 2.27 1.86 25.50
N LEU A 363 3.15 0.87 25.39
CA LEU A 363 2.75 -0.48 24.94
C LEU A 363 1.89 -1.22 25.98
N ASP A 364 1.86 -0.76 27.24
CA ASP A 364 0.92 -1.26 28.24
C ASP A 364 -0.54 -0.93 27.84
N ASP A 365 -0.79 0.10 27.03
CA ASP A 365 -2.15 0.41 26.56
C ASP A 365 -2.74 -0.72 25.69
N CYS A 366 -1.89 -1.51 25.03
CA CYS A 366 -2.32 -2.73 24.33
C CYS A 366 -2.92 -3.76 25.29
N GLU A 367 -2.38 -3.88 26.51
CA GLU A 367 -2.93 -4.77 27.55
C GLU A 367 -4.15 -4.12 28.22
N ARG A 368 -4.10 -2.82 28.55
CA ARG A 368 -5.23 -2.09 29.15
C ARG A 368 -6.46 -2.11 28.24
N GLY A 369 -6.30 -1.91 26.94
CA GLY A 369 -7.41 -1.93 25.95
C GLY A 369 -8.05 -3.30 25.76
N ARG A 370 -7.34 -4.39 26.07
CA ARG A 370 -7.90 -5.77 26.04
C ARG A 370 -8.88 -6.07 27.17
N LEU A 371 -8.89 -5.25 28.23
CA LEU A 371 -9.91 -5.33 29.28
C LEU A 371 -11.32 -5.07 28.73
N ASP A 372 -11.44 -4.16 27.76
CA ASP A 372 -12.72 -3.80 27.13
C ASP A 372 -13.14 -4.81 26.05
N ILE A 373 -12.19 -5.22 25.18
CA ILE A 373 -12.41 -6.27 24.17
C ILE A 373 -11.09 -6.91 23.75
N ASP A 374 -11.09 -8.23 23.68
CA ASP A 374 -9.96 -9.07 23.25
C ASP A 374 -10.47 -10.09 22.22
N LEU A 375 -10.51 -9.66 20.95
CA LEU A 375 -11.11 -10.41 19.83
C LEU A 375 -10.38 -11.71 19.48
N ALA A 376 -9.08 -11.79 19.79
CA ALA A 376 -8.28 -12.98 19.50
C ALA A 376 -8.25 -13.97 20.68
N GLY A 377 -8.31 -13.47 21.92
CA GLY A 377 -8.45 -14.28 23.13
C GLY A 377 -9.91 -14.44 23.55
N SER A 378 -10.32 -13.73 24.61
CA SER A 378 -11.57 -14.01 25.34
C SER A 378 -12.88 -13.86 24.53
N TYR A 379 -12.95 -12.94 23.57
CA TYR A 379 -14.15 -12.74 22.72
C TYR A 379 -14.22 -13.66 21.49
N SER A 380 -13.12 -14.34 21.14
CA SER A 380 -12.99 -15.16 19.91
C SER A 380 -14.01 -16.28 19.74
N ARG A 381 -14.60 -16.76 20.84
CA ARG A 381 -15.47 -17.97 20.86
C ARG A 381 -14.79 -19.18 20.21
N ASN A 382 -13.53 -19.44 20.59
CA ASN A 382 -12.72 -20.59 20.16
C ASN A 382 -13.36 -21.98 20.42
N ASP A 383 -14.43 -22.05 21.20
CA ASP A 383 -15.28 -23.24 21.36
C ASP A 383 -16.08 -23.56 20.08
N ALA A 384 -16.50 -22.53 19.34
CA ALA A 384 -17.36 -22.63 18.16
C ALA A 384 -16.65 -22.25 16.85
N PHE A 385 -15.83 -21.19 16.87
CA PHE A 385 -15.08 -20.73 15.70
C PHE A 385 -13.61 -21.16 15.81
N LYS A 386 -13.06 -21.71 14.73
CA LYS A 386 -11.67 -22.16 14.66
C LYS A 386 -11.05 -21.64 13.38
N LEU A 387 -9.99 -20.84 13.52
CA LEU A 387 -9.18 -20.35 12.41
C LEU A 387 -7.86 -21.10 12.38
N THR A 388 -7.50 -21.64 11.22
CA THR A 388 -6.19 -22.21 10.91
C THR A 388 -5.72 -21.63 9.60
N VAL A 389 -4.41 -21.42 9.46
CA VAL A 389 -3.79 -20.89 8.24
C VAL A 389 -2.69 -21.86 7.81
N ASP A 390 -2.84 -22.49 6.65
CA ASP A 390 -1.88 -23.48 6.16
C ASP A 390 -0.50 -22.83 5.96
N GLY A 391 0.52 -23.37 6.62
CA GLY A 391 1.89 -22.85 6.57
C GLY A 391 2.20 -21.71 7.54
N LEU A 392 1.28 -21.36 8.45
CA LEU A 392 1.51 -20.35 9.49
C LEU A 392 1.13 -20.89 10.88
N ASP A 393 2.08 -20.85 11.81
CA ASP A 393 1.78 -21.06 13.23
C ASP A 393 1.18 -19.76 13.81
N LEU A 394 -0.06 -19.85 14.31
CA LEU A 394 -0.78 -18.74 14.92
C LEU A 394 -0.46 -18.57 16.42
N SER A 395 0.36 -19.46 16.99
CA SER A 395 0.77 -19.37 18.39
C SER A 395 1.49 -18.03 18.65
N PRO A 396 1.08 -17.26 19.68
CA PRO A 396 1.80 -16.05 20.07
C PRO A 396 3.31 -16.31 20.28
N PRO A 397 4.20 -15.41 19.83
CA PRO A 397 5.62 -15.49 20.16
C PRO A 397 5.82 -15.57 21.68
N PRO A 398 6.68 -16.48 22.19
CA PRO A 398 6.78 -16.77 23.63
C PRO A 398 7.17 -15.50 24.41
N PHE A 399 6.43 -15.21 25.50
CA PHE A 399 6.57 -14.02 26.36
C PHE A 399 7.95 -13.87 27.01
#